data_AF-A0A835IFJ9-F1
#
_entry.id   AF-A0A835IFJ9-F1
#
_cell.length_a   1.000
_cell.length_b   1.000
_cell.length_c   1.000
_cell.angle_alpha   90.00
_cell.angle_beta   90.00
_cell.angle_gamma   90.00
#
_symmetry.space_group_name_H-M   'P 1'
#
loop_
_entity.id
_entity.type
_entity.pdbx_description
1 polymer ?
#
loop_
_entity_poly.entity_id
_entity_poly.type
_entity_poly.pdbx_seq_one_letter_code
_entity_poly.pdbx_strand_id
1 'polypeptide(L)'
;MEKMEGENEIKSLVKGVLSQSSDSTMSLLSFIFIACLPIKIKDKEHTSHQTSKRGLRSPLNYAIKVLLLALVIKIYDYRQYIHQNLILALYCCHIYFAVDIVLAMSAAPARVILGFEIEPQFDDPYLSTSLQDFWGRRWNLMVTSILRPTVYDPIRSICTLIVGKKWALLIGMVSTFIVSGLMHELIYYYATRVAPTWEVTWFFFLHGVCTALEIVVKKALADRWRLHPVISTPLTIGFVGITGFWLFFPQIVRNEVDLRAIEEYSLIVKIMKRIVQL
;
A
#
# COMPACT_ATOMS: atom_id res chain seq x y z
N MET A 1 25.03 -13.15 -20.57
CA MET A 1 24.56 -11.75 -20.67
C MET A 1 23.86 -11.28 -19.40
N GLU A 2 22.86 -12.00 -18.85
CA GLU A 2 22.13 -11.60 -17.61
C GLU A 2 23.02 -11.43 -16.34
N LYS A 3 24.15 -12.15 -16.22
CA LYS A 3 25.06 -12.03 -15.07
C LYS A 3 25.84 -10.70 -15.06
N MET A 4 26.10 -10.12 -16.23
CA MET A 4 26.71 -8.79 -16.35
C MET A 4 25.72 -7.67 -16.09
N GLU A 5 24.41 -7.92 -16.26
CA GLU A 5 23.37 -6.91 -16.13
C GLU A 5 23.06 -6.61 -14.66
N GLY A 6 22.96 -7.65 -13.81
CA GLY A 6 22.82 -7.49 -12.36
C GLY A 6 24.10 -7.00 -11.66
N GLU A 7 25.27 -7.36 -12.17
CA GLU A 7 26.55 -6.83 -11.68
C GLU A 7 26.73 -5.36 -12.08
N ASN A 8 26.21 -4.95 -13.24
CA ASN A 8 26.18 -3.56 -13.68
C ASN A 8 25.14 -2.72 -12.93
N GLU A 9 24.00 -3.29 -12.52
CA GLU A 9 23.02 -2.62 -11.66
C GLU A 9 23.53 -2.43 -10.23
N ILE A 10 24.20 -3.43 -9.65
CA ILE A 10 24.85 -3.29 -8.34
C ILE A 10 26.02 -2.32 -8.44
N LYS A 11 26.81 -2.37 -9.51
CA LYS A 11 27.85 -1.38 -9.77
C LYS A 11 27.27 0.01 -10.05
N SER A 12 26.08 0.17 -10.63
CA SER A 12 25.45 1.48 -10.82
C SER A 12 24.83 2.01 -9.52
N LEU A 13 24.28 1.15 -8.67
CA LEU A 13 23.80 1.50 -7.33
C LEU A 13 24.96 1.90 -6.42
N VAL A 14 26.04 1.12 -6.40
CA VAL A 14 27.26 1.43 -5.66
C VAL A 14 27.95 2.67 -6.24
N LYS A 15 27.99 2.82 -7.57
CA LYS A 15 28.59 4.00 -8.22
C LYS A 15 27.73 5.26 -8.06
N GLY A 16 26.39 5.16 -7.96
CA GLY A 16 25.50 6.27 -7.63
C GLY A 16 25.67 6.73 -6.19
N VAL A 17 25.79 5.77 -5.25
CA VAL A 17 26.10 6.04 -3.84
C VAL A 17 27.51 6.66 -3.69
N LEU A 18 28.50 6.16 -4.44
CA LEU A 18 29.87 6.65 -4.39
C LEU A 18 30.09 7.95 -5.18
N SER A 19 29.38 8.22 -6.28
CA SER A 19 29.51 9.49 -7.02
C SER A 19 28.76 10.63 -6.35
N GLN A 20 27.75 10.34 -5.52
CA GLN A 20 27.12 11.36 -4.67
C GLN A 20 27.99 11.70 -3.46
N SER A 21 28.86 10.78 -3.01
CA SER A 21 29.85 11.07 -1.97
C SER A 21 30.88 12.12 -2.40
N SER A 22 31.06 12.33 -3.72
CA SER A 22 31.98 13.32 -4.27
C SER A 22 31.38 14.71 -4.52
N ASP A 23 30.05 14.90 -4.50
CA ASP A 23 29.45 16.19 -4.88
C ASP A 23 28.39 16.80 -3.94
N SER A 24 28.02 16.15 -2.84
CA SER A 24 27.46 16.89 -1.69
C SER A 24 27.60 16.04 -0.44
N THR A 25 28.15 16.62 0.63
CA THR A 25 28.28 15.96 1.92
C THR A 25 26.89 15.59 2.45
N MET A 26 26.39 14.39 2.14
CA MET A 26 25.13 13.91 2.68
C MET A 26 25.27 13.88 4.21
N SER A 27 24.40 14.60 4.90
CA SER A 27 24.41 14.62 6.36
C SER A 27 24.17 13.20 6.89
N LEU A 28 24.84 12.83 7.98
CA LEU A 28 24.71 11.51 8.61
C LEU A 28 23.24 11.20 8.97
N LEU A 29 22.47 12.24 9.27
CA LEU A 29 21.03 12.16 9.50
C LEU A 29 20.27 11.77 8.22
N SER A 30 20.60 12.37 7.06
CA SER A 30 20.02 11.97 5.78
C SER A 30 20.35 10.52 5.44
N PHE A 31 21.57 10.06 5.73
CA PHE A 31 21.95 8.66 5.55
C PHE A 31 21.14 7.70 6.44
N ILE A 32 21.02 8.02 7.75
CA ILE A 32 20.19 7.23 8.67
C ILE A 32 18.74 7.19 8.20
N PHE A 33 18.17 8.31 7.76
CA PHE A 33 16.79 8.35 7.30
C PHE A 33 16.59 7.55 6.00
N ILE A 34 17.53 7.57 5.06
CA ILE A 34 17.45 6.75 3.83
C ILE A 34 17.63 5.26 4.14
N ALA A 35 18.51 4.93 5.09
CA ALA A 35 18.76 3.55 5.49
C ALA A 35 17.60 2.94 6.32
N CYS A 36 16.96 3.75 7.17
CA CYS A 36 15.86 3.32 8.05
C CYS A 36 14.48 3.48 7.41
N LEU A 37 14.29 4.45 6.51
CA LEU A 37 13.05 4.64 5.77
C LEU A 37 13.30 4.31 4.29
N PRO A 38 12.59 3.32 3.75
CA PRO A 38 12.69 2.93 2.34
C PRO A 38 11.94 3.96 1.47
N ILE A 39 12.50 5.17 1.39
CA ILE A 39 11.99 6.28 0.61
C ILE A 39 12.70 6.25 -0.74
N LYS A 40 11.94 6.06 -1.82
CA LYS A 40 12.46 6.26 -3.17
C LYS A 40 12.69 7.76 -3.40
N ILE A 41 13.95 8.13 -3.57
CA ILE A 41 14.36 9.48 -3.95
C ILE A 41 14.17 9.61 -5.47
N LYS A 42 13.52 10.68 -5.91
CA LYS A 42 13.43 11.03 -7.33
C LYS A 42 14.57 11.99 -7.65
N ASP A 43 15.59 11.53 -8.36
CA ASP A 43 16.69 12.40 -8.82
C ASP A 43 16.16 13.42 -9.83
N LYS A 44 16.60 14.68 -9.69
CA LYS A 44 16.14 15.80 -10.53
C LYS A 44 16.74 15.83 -11.94
N GLU A 45 17.76 15.02 -12.25
CA GLU A 45 18.58 15.27 -13.45
C GLU A 45 18.29 14.45 -14.70
N HIS A 46 17.46 13.40 -14.67
CA HIS A 46 17.13 12.65 -15.90
C HIS A 46 15.63 12.33 -16.01
N THR A 47 14.82 13.33 -16.34
CA THR A 47 13.59 13.08 -17.11
C THR A 47 13.15 14.32 -17.88
N SER A 48 13.89 14.69 -18.93
CA SER A 48 13.29 15.49 -20.00
C SER A 48 12.31 14.61 -20.78
N HIS A 49 11.09 15.10 -20.95
CA HIS A 49 10.00 14.52 -21.75
C HIS A 49 9.35 13.22 -21.24
N GLN A 50 8.50 13.30 -20.19
CA GLN A 50 7.10 12.83 -20.22
C GLN A 50 6.36 12.86 -18.86
N THR A 51 7.02 13.14 -17.74
CA THR A 51 6.41 12.96 -16.40
C THR A 51 5.82 14.24 -15.77
N SER A 52 5.51 15.27 -16.57
CA SER A 52 5.19 16.62 -16.07
C SER A 52 3.73 16.87 -15.62
N LYS A 53 2.87 15.85 -15.42
CA LYS A 53 1.45 16.10 -15.07
C LYS A 53 0.87 15.34 -13.86
N ARG A 54 1.61 14.44 -13.22
CA ARG A 54 1.04 13.55 -12.16
C ARG A 54 1.50 13.86 -10.73
N GLY A 55 2.32 14.89 -10.53
CA GLY A 55 3.13 15.08 -9.33
C GLY A 55 2.68 16.21 -8.40
N LEU A 56 1.42 16.26 -8.00
CA LEU A 56 0.95 16.72 -6.67
C LEU A 56 -0.57 16.55 -6.69
N ARG A 57 -1.12 15.59 -5.94
CA ARG A 57 -2.56 15.64 -5.67
C ARG A 57 -2.80 16.97 -4.96
N SER A 58 -3.69 17.78 -5.52
CA SER A 58 -4.00 19.11 -4.98
C SER A 58 -4.32 18.97 -3.49
N PRO A 59 -3.89 19.91 -2.62
CA PRO A 59 -4.32 19.92 -1.21
C PRO A 59 -5.85 19.83 -1.07
N LEU A 60 -6.58 20.27 -2.10
CA LEU A 60 -8.03 20.13 -2.22
C LEU A 60 -8.49 18.66 -2.22
N ASN A 61 -7.77 17.73 -2.86
CA ASN A 61 -8.13 16.30 -2.85
C ASN A 61 -8.02 15.71 -1.44
N TYR A 62 -7.01 16.12 -0.66
CA TYR A 62 -6.88 15.69 0.72
C TYR A 62 -7.93 16.35 1.61
N ALA A 63 -8.26 17.63 1.38
CA ALA A 63 -9.36 18.29 2.07
C ALA A 63 -10.70 17.59 1.82
N ILE A 64 -10.99 17.19 0.58
CA ILE A 64 -12.19 16.38 0.24
C ILE A 64 -12.16 15.06 1.01
N LYS A 65 -11.03 14.35 1.04
CA LYS A 65 -10.92 13.06 1.76
C LYS A 65 -11.12 13.23 3.27
N VAL A 66 -10.61 14.29 3.86
CA VAL A 66 -10.84 14.62 5.28
C VAL A 66 -12.32 14.90 5.52
N LEU A 67 -12.99 15.65 4.64
CA LEU A 67 -14.43 15.90 4.72
C LEU A 67 -15.25 14.60 4.58
N LEU A 68 -14.89 13.73 3.64
CA LEU A 68 -15.52 12.43 3.46
C LEU A 68 -15.31 11.53 4.67
N LEU A 69 -14.11 11.52 5.26
CA LEU A 69 -13.83 10.79 6.49
C LEU A 69 -14.69 11.31 7.65
N ALA A 70 -14.80 12.64 7.81
CA ALA A 70 -15.66 13.24 8.82
C ALA A 70 -17.15 12.89 8.63
N LEU A 71 -17.61 12.84 7.37
CA LEU A 71 -18.96 12.40 7.03
C LEU A 71 -19.19 10.93 7.40
N VAL A 72 -18.25 10.05 7.07
CA VAL A 72 -18.32 8.62 7.45
C VAL A 72 -18.37 8.46 8.96
N ILE A 73 -17.55 9.21 9.71
CA ILE A 73 -17.59 9.20 11.18
C ILE A 73 -18.97 9.62 11.71
N LYS A 74 -19.56 10.68 11.16
CA LYS A 74 -20.92 11.12 11.52
C LYS A 74 -22.00 10.08 11.20
N ILE A 75 -21.84 9.31 10.12
CA ILE A 75 -22.79 8.26 9.77
C ILE A 75 -22.76 7.12 10.80
N TYR A 76 -21.62 6.85 11.44
CA TYR A 76 -21.53 5.84 12.51
C TYR A 76 -22.38 6.16 13.75
N ASP A 77 -22.73 7.43 14.00
CA ASP A 77 -23.67 7.79 15.07
C ASP A 77 -25.06 7.16 14.86
N TYR A 78 -25.41 6.87 13.59
CA TYR A 78 -26.67 6.25 13.19
C TYR A 78 -26.54 4.76 12.89
N ARG A 79 -25.41 4.12 13.23
CA ARG A 79 -25.13 2.71 12.88
C ARG A 79 -26.24 1.74 13.27
N GLN A 80 -26.94 2.01 14.37
CA GLN A 80 -28.05 1.18 14.87
C GLN A 80 -29.25 1.09 13.89
N TYR A 81 -29.38 2.05 12.98
CA TYR A 81 -30.45 2.11 11.96
C TYR A 81 -29.97 1.65 10.58
N ILE A 82 -28.68 1.33 10.42
CA ILE A 82 -28.05 1.05 9.13
C ILE A 82 -27.86 -0.45 8.99
N HIS A 83 -28.16 -0.98 7.80
CA HIS A 83 -27.94 -2.40 7.50
C HIS A 83 -26.45 -2.76 7.61
N GLN A 84 -26.14 -3.92 8.20
CA GLN A 84 -24.78 -4.35 8.50
C GLN A 84 -23.82 -4.30 7.30
N ASN A 85 -24.27 -4.75 6.11
CA ASN A 85 -23.47 -4.69 4.88
C ASN A 85 -23.05 -3.25 4.50
N LEU A 86 -23.90 -2.25 4.77
CA LEU A 86 -23.59 -0.85 4.49
C LEU A 86 -22.59 -0.30 5.50
N ILE A 87 -22.68 -0.70 6.78
CA ILE A 87 -21.67 -0.37 7.81
C ILE A 87 -20.30 -0.92 7.42
N LEU A 88 -20.25 -2.15 6.93
CA LEU A 88 -19.00 -2.77 6.46
C LEU A 88 -18.41 -2.06 5.24
N ALA A 89 -19.26 -1.65 4.28
CA ALA A 89 -18.82 -0.83 3.16
C ALA A 89 -18.26 0.54 3.63
N LEU A 90 -18.87 1.14 4.65
CA LEU A 90 -18.35 2.35 5.28
C LEU A 90 -17.00 2.10 5.99
N TYR A 91 -16.79 0.94 6.60
CA TYR A 91 -15.49 0.56 7.16
C TYR A 91 -14.40 0.45 6.08
N CYS A 92 -14.71 -0.11 4.91
CA CYS A 92 -13.78 -0.12 3.77
C CYS A 92 -13.34 1.31 3.40
N CYS A 93 -14.31 2.22 3.26
CA CYS A 93 -14.03 3.62 2.95
C CYS A 93 -13.24 4.31 4.06
N HIS A 94 -13.61 4.07 5.32
CA HIS A 94 -12.93 4.61 6.49
C HIS A 94 -11.45 4.20 6.50
N ILE A 95 -11.14 2.91 6.45
CA ILE A 95 -9.74 2.44 6.45
C ILE A 95 -8.97 3.02 5.28
N TYR A 96 -9.55 3.04 4.08
CA TYR A 96 -8.89 3.62 2.91
C TYR A 96 -8.52 5.09 3.13
N PHE A 97 -9.47 5.93 3.54
CA PHE A 97 -9.21 7.34 3.77
C PHE A 97 -8.25 7.58 4.95
N ALA A 98 -8.42 6.83 6.04
CA ALA A 98 -7.56 6.95 7.22
C ALA A 98 -6.10 6.62 6.88
N VAL A 99 -5.86 5.48 6.21
CA VAL A 99 -4.51 5.07 5.83
C VAL A 99 -3.90 6.07 4.84
N ASP A 100 -4.64 6.50 3.82
CA ASP A 100 -4.15 7.49 2.85
C ASP A 100 -3.82 8.85 3.50
N ILE A 101 -4.63 9.33 4.44
CA ILE A 101 -4.38 10.59 5.16
C ILE A 101 -3.18 10.46 6.10
N VAL A 102 -3.10 9.39 6.91
CA VAL A 102 -1.97 9.16 7.84
C VAL A 102 -0.65 9.09 7.08
N LEU A 103 -0.65 8.37 5.97
CA LEU A 103 0.50 8.21 5.10
C LEU A 103 0.88 9.52 4.37
N ALA A 104 -0.10 10.32 3.94
CA ALA A 104 0.17 11.65 3.39
C ALA A 104 0.73 12.62 4.44
N MET A 105 0.23 12.56 5.67
CA MET A 105 0.72 13.37 6.79
C MET A 105 2.13 12.99 7.20
N SER A 106 2.51 11.70 7.18
CA SER A 106 3.88 11.27 7.48
C SER A 106 4.87 11.65 6.37
N ALA A 107 4.39 11.75 5.13
CA ALA A 107 5.20 12.18 4.00
C ALA A 107 5.58 13.68 4.03
N ALA A 108 4.73 14.54 4.61
CA ALA A 108 4.98 15.99 4.62
C ALA A 108 6.22 16.40 5.45
N PRO A 109 6.41 15.94 6.70
CA PRO A 109 7.64 16.19 7.46
C PRO A 109 8.88 15.61 6.79
N ALA A 110 8.79 14.40 6.22
CA ALA A 110 9.90 13.80 5.51
C ALA A 110 10.33 14.62 4.28
N ARG A 111 9.39 15.23 3.54
CA ARG A 111 9.70 16.17 2.45
C ARG A 111 10.39 17.44 2.96
N VAL A 112 9.91 18.01 4.06
CA VAL A 112 10.43 19.28 4.61
C VAL A 112 11.82 19.09 5.24
N ILE A 113 12.05 17.97 5.94
CA ILE A 113 13.29 17.70 6.67
C ILE A 113 14.37 17.13 5.74
N LEU A 114 14.00 16.26 4.79
CA LEU A 114 14.97 15.52 3.95
C LEU A 114 15.03 16.04 2.51
N GLY A 115 14.14 16.94 2.10
CA GLY A 115 14.11 17.49 0.74
C GLY A 115 13.62 16.51 -0.34
N PHE A 116 13.17 15.32 0.04
CA PHE A 116 12.74 14.27 -0.89
C PHE A 116 11.26 14.38 -1.26
N GLU A 117 10.94 14.26 -2.54
CA GLU A 117 9.55 14.13 -3.00
C GLU A 117 9.06 12.70 -2.80
N ILE A 118 8.15 12.51 -1.86
CA ILE A 118 7.53 11.21 -1.61
C ILE A 118 6.47 10.93 -2.67
N GLU A 119 6.58 9.77 -3.31
CA GLU A 119 5.62 9.30 -4.30
C GLU A 119 4.23 9.11 -3.65
N PRO A 120 3.12 9.48 -4.31
CA PRO A 120 1.79 9.25 -3.77
C PRO A 120 1.59 7.77 -3.42
N GLN A 121 1.13 7.51 -2.20
CA GLN A 121 1.08 6.14 -1.66
C GLN A 121 -0.09 5.31 -2.22
N PHE A 122 -1.11 5.99 -2.77
CA PHE A 122 -2.24 5.38 -3.47
C PHE A 122 -2.50 6.08 -4.81
N ASP A 123 -2.69 5.30 -5.89
CA ASP A 123 -3.08 5.77 -7.24
C ASP A 123 -4.49 5.29 -7.61
N ASP A 124 -5.51 5.91 -7.00
CA ASP A 124 -6.94 5.66 -7.26
C ASP A 124 -7.29 4.17 -7.34
N PRO A 125 -7.16 3.42 -6.23
CA PRO A 125 -7.33 1.97 -6.21
C PRO A 125 -8.73 1.51 -6.60
N TYR A 126 -9.74 2.37 -6.48
CA TYR A 126 -11.11 2.11 -6.94
C TYR A 126 -11.27 2.02 -8.47
N LEU A 127 -10.26 2.45 -9.25
CA LEU A 127 -10.21 2.32 -10.70
C LEU A 127 -9.45 1.05 -11.17
N SER A 128 -9.12 0.15 -10.25
CA SER A 128 -8.34 -1.05 -10.57
C SER A 128 -9.14 -2.01 -11.43
N THR A 129 -8.59 -2.35 -12.59
CA THR A 129 -9.21 -3.29 -13.55
C THR A 129 -8.79 -4.75 -13.33
N SER A 130 -7.86 -4.99 -12.40
CA SER A 130 -7.32 -6.31 -12.04
C SER A 130 -6.73 -6.32 -10.65
N LEU A 131 -6.57 -7.51 -10.05
CA LEU A 131 -5.89 -7.68 -8.76
C LEU A 131 -4.42 -7.28 -8.85
N GLN A 132 -3.77 -7.61 -9.97
CA GLN A 132 -2.41 -7.19 -10.24
C GLN A 132 -2.29 -5.65 -10.28
N ASP A 133 -3.23 -4.95 -10.90
CA ASP A 133 -3.24 -3.49 -10.97
C ASP A 133 -3.54 -2.86 -9.59
N PHE A 134 -4.47 -3.46 -8.85
CA PHE A 134 -4.80 -3.05 -7.48
C PHE A 134 -3.55 -3.15 -6.58
N TRP A 135 -3.01 -4.35 -6.37
CA TRP A 135 -1.91 -4.57 -5.41
C TRP A 135 -0.56 -4.07 -5.90
N GLY A 136 -0.30 -4.10 -7.21
CA GLY A 136 1.01 -3.79 -7.76
C GLY A 136 1.23 -2.31 -8.11
N ARG A 137 0.16 -1.56 -8.37
CA ARG A 137 0.27 -0.21 -8.97
C ARG A 137 -0.59 0.86 -8.32
N ARG A 138 -1.57 0.51 -7.49
CA ARG A 138 -2.56 1.47 -6.99
C ARG A 138 -2.75 1.44 -5.48
N TRP A 139 -2.52 0.31 -4.85
CA TRP A 139 -2.66 0.11 -3.41
C TRP A 139 -1.29 0.12 -2.72
N ASN A 140 -1.09 1.07 -1.79
CA ASN A 140 0.07 1.18 -0.92
C ASN A 140 1.43 0.93 -1.63
N LEU A 141 1.80 1.87 -2.51
CA LEU A 141 3.03 1.78 -3.32
C LEU A 141 4.30 1.75 -2.48
N MET A 142 4.26 2.34 -1.29
CA MET A 142 5.36 2.28 -0.33
C MET A 142 5.61 0.83 0.09
N VAL A 143 4.59 0.10 0.55
CA VAL A 143 4.74 -1.31 0.94
C VAL A 143 5.24 -2.16 -0.23
N THR A 144 4.72 -1.95 -1.44
CA THR A 144 5.20 -2.66 -2.63
C THR A 144 6.68 -2.35 -2.93
N SER A 145 7.12 -1.10 -2.76
CA SER A 145 8.53 -0.72 -2.93
C SER A 145 9.47 -1.33 -1.89
N ILE A 146 8.96 -1.65 -0.70
CA ILE A 146 9.72 -2.28 0.39
C ILE A 146 9.81 -3.77 0.14
N LEU A 147 8.66 -4.42 -0.06
CA LEU A 147 8.56 -5.87 -0.14
C LEU A 147 9.22 -6.42 -1.42
N ARG A 148 9.33 -5.61 -2.47
CA ARG A 148 9.95 -6.04 -3.72
C ARG A 148 11.44 -6.39 -3.56
N PRO A 149 12.33 -5.48 -3.14
CA PRO A 149 13.73 -5.79 -2.90
C PRO A 149 13.96 -6.67 -1.66
N THR A 150 13.09 -6.59 -0.63
CA THR A 150 13.32 -7.33 0.63
C THR A 150 12.82 -8.77 0.61
N VAL A 151 11.78 -9.07 -0.16
CA VAL A 151 11.13 -10.39 -0.16
C VAL A 151 11.04 -10.96 -1.58
N TYR A 152 10.44 -10.23 -2.51
CA TYR A 152 10.15 -10.77 -3.84
C TYR A 152 11.41 -11.13 -4.63
N ASP A 153 12.32 -10.17 -4.80
CA ASP A 153 13.56 -10.33 -5.57
C ASP A 153 14.49 -11.43 -5.00
N PRO A 154 14.78 -11.49 -3.68
CA PRO A 154 15.61 -12.55 -3.13
C PRO A 154 14.97 -13.93 -3.27
N ILE A 155 13.68 -14.08 -2.95
CA ILE A 155 12.98 -15.37 -3.08
C ILE A 155 12.93 -15.81 -4.54
N ARG A 156 12.59 -14.90 -5.46
CA ARG A 156 12.58 -15.18 -6.89
C ARG A 156 13.97 -15.60 -7.38
N SER A 157 15.04 -14.93 -6.95
CA SER A 157 16.41 -15.26 -7.37
C SER A 157 16.78 -16.69 -6.95
N ILE A 158 16.56 -17.03 -5.68
CA ILE A 158 16.83 -18.36 -5.13
C ILE A 158 15.97 -19.43 -5.84
N CYS A 159 14.67 -19.20 -5.96
CA CYS A 159 13.76 -20.15 -6.59
C CYS A 159 14.03 -20.32 -8.09
N THR A 160 14.55 -19.30 -8.78
CA THR A 160 14.88 -19.39 -10.21
C THR A 160 15.92 -20.48 -10.47
N LEU A 161 16.87 -20.64 -9.54
CA LEU A 161 17.92 -21.66 -9.63
C LEU A 161 17.39 -23.08 -9.40
N ILE A 162 16.30 -23.23 -8.63
CA ILE A 162 15.79 -24.54 -8.18
C ILE A 162 14.66 -25.04 -9.08
N VAL A 163 13.67 -24.18 -9.35
CA VAL A 163 12.39 -24.55 -9.99
C VAL A 163 12.14 -23.86 -11.33
N GLY A 164 13.08 -23.02 -11.78
CA GLY A 164 13.02 -22.30 -13.04
C GLY A 164 12.24 -20.97 -13.00
N LYS A 165 12.47 -20.13 -14.02
CA LYS A 165 12.01 -18.72 -14.06
C LYS A 165 10.50 -18.55 -13.88
N LYS A 166 9.66 -19.45 -14.43
CA LYS A 166 8.19 -19.30 -14.38
C LYS A 166 7.64 -19.52 -12.97
N TRP A 167 8.03 -20.63 -12.33
CA TRP A 167 7.56 -20.97 -10.98
C TRP A 167 8.15 -20.03 -9.92
N ALA A 168 9.40 -19.59 -10.10
CA ALA A 168 10.02 -18.62 -9.22
C ALA A 168 9.28 -17.28 -9.14
N LEU A 169 8.66 -16.82 -10.24
CA LEU A 169 7.82 -15.62 -10.24
C LEU A 169 6.58 -15.79 -9.37
N LEU A 170 5.91 -16.94 -9.47
CA LEU A 170 4.68 -17.22 -8.71
C LEU A 170 4.99 -17.42 -7.23
N ILE A 171 6.04 -18.17 -6.92
CA ILE A 171 6.49 -18.40 -5.54
C ILE A 171 6.88 -17.07 -4.90
N GLY A 172 7.72 -16.27 -5.57
CA GLY A 172 8.11 -14.95 -5.07
C GLY A 172 6.89 -14.08 -4.77
N MET A 173 5.89 -14.07 -5.65
CA MET A 173 4.65 -13.32 -5.45
C MET A 173 3.87 -13.80 -4.22
N VAL A 174 3.56 -15.10 -4.15
CA VAL A 174 2.79 -15.66 -3.02
C VAL A 174 3.54 -15.45 -1.70
N SER A 175 4.86 -15.64 -1.68
CA SER A 175 5.69 -15.36 -0.50
C SER A 175 5.64 -13.90 -0.07
N THR A 176 5.67 -12.95 -1.01
CA THR A 176 5.51 -11.52 -0.69
C THR A 176 4.17 -11.24 -0.02
N PHE A 177 3.09 -11.83 -0.52
CA PHE A 177 1.77 -11.69 0.10
C PHE A 177 1.72 -12.32 1.49
N ILE A 178 2.32 -13.51 1.69
CA ILE A 178 2.39 -14.15 3.01
C ILE A 178 3.13 -13.26 4.00
N VAL A 179 4.32 -12.75 3.64
CA VAL A 179 5.09 -11.86 4.53
C VAL A 179 4.30 -10.58 4.84
N SER A 180 3.59 -10.02 3.85
CA SER A 180 2.69 -8.90 4.09
C SER A 180 1.57 -9.26 5.07
N GLY A 181 0.95 -10.43 4.92
CA GLY A 181 -0.09 -10.93 5.82
C GLY A 181 0.39 -11.10 7.25
N LEU A 182 1.58 -11.68 7.44
CA LEU A 182 2.21 -11.82 8.76
C LEU A 182 2.47 -10.46 9.42
N MET A 183 2.93 -9.48 8.66
CA MET A 183 3.11 -8.11 9.18
C MET A 183 1.78 -7.48 9.60
N HIS A 184 0.70 -7.70 8.84
CA HIS A 184 -0.62 -7.21 9.22
C HIS A 184 -1.17 -7.94 10.45
N GLU A 185 -0.94 -9.24 10.58
CA GLU A 185 -1.31 -10.00 11.77
C GLU A 185 -0.57 -9.46 13.02
N LEU A 186 0.69 -9.09 12.88
CA LEU A 186 1.46 -8.45 13.96
C LEU A 186 0.89 -7.07 14.33
N ILE A 187 0.52 -6.25 13.35
CA ILE A 187 -0.14 -4.96 13.59
C ILE A 187 -1.46 -5.17 14.35
N TYR A 188 -2.25 -6.16 13.95
CA TYR A 188 -3.50 -6.50 14.61
C TYR A 188 -3.29 -7.02 16.03
N TYR A 189 -2.27 -7.84 16.25
CA TYR A 189 -1.88 -8.29 17.59
C TYR A 189 -1.54 -7.11 18.50
N TYR A 190 -0.79 -6.11 18.01
CA TYR A 190 -0.48 -4.92 18.81
C TYR A 190 -1.71 -4.04 19.08
N ALA A 191 -2.61 -3.90 18.10
CA ALA A 191 -3.82 -3.10 18.21
C ALA A 191 -4.87 -3.74 19.14
N THR A 192 -5.11 -5.04 18.98
CA THR A 192 -6.15 -5.78 19.72
C THR A 192 -5.64 -6.31 21.07
N ARG A 193 -4.34 -6.60 21.18
CA ARG A 193 -3.71 -7.38 22.28
C ARG A 193 -4.31 -8.79 22.45
N VAL A 194 -4.93 -9.33 21.41
CA VAL A 194 -5.51 -10.68 21.37
C VAL A 194 -4.66 -11.57 20.47
N ALA A 195 -4.61 -12.87 20.77
CA ALA A 195 -3.87 -13.84 19.97
C ALA A 195 -4.27 -13.79 18.48
N PRO A 196 -3.29 -13.97 17.56
CA PRO A 196 -3.53 -13.92 16.13
C PRO A 196 -4.47 -15.06 15.71
N THR A 197 -5.47 -14.72 14.89
CA THR A 197 -6.45 -15.71 14.39
C THR A 197 -6.16 -16.14 12.96
N TRP A 198 -5.14 -15.55 12.33
CA TRP A 198 -4.65 -15.87 10.99
C TRP A 198 -5.61 -15.57 9.86
N GLU A 199 -6.82 -15.06 10.15
CA GLU A 199 -7.81 -14.64 9.16
C GLU A 199 -7.22 -13.61 8.18
N VAL A 200 -6.47 -12.62 8.69
CA VAL A 200 -5.82 -11.58 7.87
C VAL A 200 -4.67 -12.18 7.05
N THR A 201 -3.89 -13.10 7.60
CA THR A 201 -2.85 -13.81 6.82
C THR A 201 -3.47 -14.60 5.67
N TRP A 202 -4.60 -15.28 5.89
CA TRP A 202 -5.34 -15.99 4.85
C TRP A 202 -5.89 -15.06 3.76
N PHE A 203 -6.35 -13.86 4.12
CA PHE A 203 -6.75 -12.84 3.16
C PHE A 203 -5.60 -12.55 2.18
N PHE A 204 -4.41 -12.23 2.68
CA PHE A 204 -3.27 -11.93 1.81
C PHE A 204 -2.82 -13.14 1.00
N PHE A 205 -2.79 -14.34 1.60
CA PHE A 205 -2.46 -15.55 0.88
C PHE A 205 -3.40 -15.80 -0.30
N LEU A 206 -4.71 -15.72 -0.08
CA LEU A 206 -5.74 -15.87 -1.11
C LEU A 206 -5.53 -14.85 -2.24
N HIS A 207 -5.31 -13.57 -1.89
CA HIS A 207 -5.03 -12.53 -2.86
C HIS A 207 -3.74 -12.78 -3.66
N GLY A 208 -2.69 -13.30 -3.02
CA GLY A 208 -1.44 -13.67 -3.68
C GLY A 208 -1.64 -14.78 -4.71
N VAL A 209 -2.38 -15.83 -4.34
CA VAL A 209 -2.73 -16.94 -5.25
C VAL A 209 -3.61 -16.45 -6.40
N CYS A 210 -4.67 -15.69 -6.12
CA CYS A 210 -5.56 -15.15 -7.16
C CYS A 210 -4.83 -14.22 -8.13
N THR A 211 -3.92 -13.37 -7.64
CA THR A 211 -3.09 -12.48 -8.48
C THR A 211 -2.12 -13.30 -9.35
N ALA A 212 -1.50 -14.33 -8.78
CA ALA A 212 -0.62 -15.23 -9.51
C ALA A 212 -1.37 -15.98 -10.62
N LEU A 213 -2.56 -16.52 -10.32
CA LEU A 213 -3.44 -17.16 -11.30
C LEU A 213 -3.87 -16.18 -12.40
N GLU A 214 -4.26 -14.96 -12.04
CA GLU A 214 -4.63 -13.93 -13.00
C GLU A 214 -3.50 -13.66 -14.01
N ILE A 215 -2.25 -13.58 -13.55
CA ILE A 215 -1.08 -13.38 -14.42
C ILE A 215 -0.86 -14.58 -15.35
N VAL A 216 -1.00 -15.80 -14.83
CA VAL A 216 -0.86 -17.03 -15.64
C VAL A 216 -1.94 -17.08 -16.72
N VAL A 217 -3.20 -16.77 -16.37
CA VAL A 217 -4.32 -16.74 -17.32
C VAL A 217 -4.12 -15.66 -18.38
N LYS A 218 -3.77 -14.42 -18.01
CA LYS A 218 -3.49 -13.34 -18.96
C LYS A 218 -2.36 -13.71 -19.93
N LYS A 219 -1.31 -14.34 -19.42
CA LYS A 219 -0.17 -14.79 -20.23
C LYS A 219 -0.55 -15.96 -21.16
N ALA A 220 -1.36 -16.90 -20.69
CA ALA A 220 -1.83 -18.04 -21.49
C ALA A 220 -2.79 -17.60 -22.61
N LEU A 221 -3.65 -16.60 -22.34
CA LEU A 221 -4.58 -16.04 -23.30
C LEU A 221 -3.95 -14.98 -24.22
N ALA A 222 -2.62 -14.77 -24.13
CA ALA A 222 -1.85 -13.81 -24.93
C ALA A 222 -2.50 -12.41 -25.00
N ASP A 223 -3.10 -11.95 -23.91
CA ASP A 223 -3.87 -10.69 -23.85
C ASP A 223 -5.02 -10.57 -24.88
N ARG A 224 -5.44 -11.66 -25.52
CA ARG A 224 -6.51 -11.64 -26.53
C ARG A 224 -7.88 -11.36 -25.94
N TRP A 225 -8.10 -11.72 -24.68
CA TRP A 225 -9.36 -11.51 -23.96
C TRP A 225 -9.15 -10.45 -22.88
N ARG A 226 -9.17 -9.18 -23.30
CA ARG A 226 -9.19 -8.04 -22.37
C ARG A 226 -10.64 -7.71 -22.04
N LEU A 227 -11.04 -7.99 -20.81
CA LEU A 227 -12.33 -7.55 -20.30
C LEU A 227 -12.40 -6.01 -20.32
N HIS A 228 -13.56 -5.49 -20.70
CA HIS A 228 -13.76 -4.05 -20.72
C HIS A 228 -13.68 -3.48 -19.29
N PRO A 229 -13.03 -2.32 -19.06
CA PRO A 229 -12.84 -1.74 -17.72
C PRO A 229 -14.13 -1.59 -16.90
N VAL A 230 -15.26 -1.34 -17.58
CA VAL A 230 -16.58 -1.21 -16.93
C VAL A 230 -17.02 -2.51 -16.24
N ILE A 231 -16.54 -3.67 -16.70
CA ILE A 231 -16.86 -4.98 -16.12
C ILE A 231 -15.74 -5.41 -15.17
N SER A 232 -14.49 -5.22 -15.55
CA SER A 232 -13.36 -5.73 -14.78
C SER A 232 -13.11 -4.94 -13.48
N THR A 233 -13.42 -3.64 -13.47
CA THR A 233 -13.32 -2.80 -12.27
C THR A 233 -14.29 -3.23 -11.16
N PRO A 234 -15.62 -3.27 -11.38
CA PRO A 234 -16.53 -3.71 -10.32
C PRO A 234 -16.26 -5.16 -9.90
N LEU A 235 -15.80 -6.03 -10.81
CA LEU A 235 -15.40 -7.39 -10.46
C LEU A 235 -14.19 -7.40 -9.51
N THR A 236 -13.16 -6.60 -9.80
CA THR A 236 -11.95 -6.50 -8.97
C THR A 236 -12.26 -5.90 -7.61
N ILE A 237 -12.95 -4.76 -7.59
CA ILE A 237 -13.31 -4.06 -6.35
C ILE A 237 -14.31 -4.87 -5.54
N GLY A 238 -15.27 -5.51 -6.19
CA GLY A 238 -16.22 -6.43 -5.55
C GLY A 238 -15.51 -7.62 -4.92
N PHE A 239 -14.56 -8.24 -5.64
CA PHE A 239 -13.76 -9.33 -5.08
C PHE A 239 -12.98 -8.87 -3.84
N VAL A 240 -12.25 -7.76 -3.91
CA VAL A 240 -11.49 -7.20 -2.78
C VAL A 240 -12.41 -6.82 -1.61
N GLY A 241 -13.59 -6.27 -1.90
CA GLY A 241 -14.57 -5.90 -0.89
C GLY A 241 -15.17 -7.12 -0.17
N ILE A 242 -15.53 -8.16 -0.92
CA ILE A 242 -16.11 -9.40 -0.38
C ILE A 242 -15.07 -10.16 0.44
N THR A 243 -13.85 -10.34 -0.07
CA THR A 243 -12.78 -10.99 0.69
C THR A 243 -12.37 -10.16 1.91
N GLY A 244 -12.40 -8.84 1.81
CA GLY A 244 -12.18 -7.93 2.94
C GLY A 244 -13.24 -8.12 4.03
N PHE A 245 -14.51 -8.13 3.66
CA PHE A 245 -15.62 -8.45 4.57
C PHE A 245 -15.43 -9.80 5.26
N TRP A 246 -14.99 -10.80 4.51
CA TRP A 246 -14.93 -12.17 5.02
C TRP A 246 -13.72 -12.45 5.91
N LEU A 247 -12.55 -11.89 5.60
CA LEU A 247 -11.28 -12.29 6.25
C LEU A 247 -10.53 -11.13 6.92
N PHE A 248 -10.82 -9.89 6.56
CA PHE A 248 -10.06 -8.73 7.06
C PHE A 248 -10.81 -8.01 8.20
N PHE A 249 -12.09 -7.68 8.00
CA PHE A 249 -12.88 -6.95 9.00
C PHE A 249 -13.33 -7.73 10.25
N PRO A 250 -13.58 -9.06 10.22
CA PRO A 250 -14.13 -9.75 11.38
C PRO A 250 -13.27 -9.61 12.65
N GLN A 251 -11.94 -9.62 12.52
CA GLN A 251 -11.05 -9.41 13.67
C GLN A 251 -11.15 -8.01 14.29
N ILE A 252 -11.37 -6.97 13.48
CA ILE A 252 -11.52 -5.59 13.97
C ILE A 252 -12.84 -5.47 14.74
N VAL A 253 -13.93 -5.95 14.14
CA VAL A 253 -15.28 -5.84 14.69
C VAL A 253 -15.45 -6.71 15.94
N ARG A 254 -14.90 -7.93 15.94
CA ARG A 254 -14.98 -8.87 17.08
C ARG A 254 -14.26 -8.33 18.32
N ASN A 255 -13.21 -7.55 18.13
CA ASN A 255 -12.40 -6.99 19.22
C ASN A 255 -12.73 -5.51 19.52
N GLU A 256 -13.81 -4.98 18.94
CA GLU A 256 -14.30 -3.61 19.15
C GLU A 256 -13.24 -2.53 18.87
N VAL A 257 -12.25 -2.82 18.03
CA VAL A 257 -11.18 -1.88 17.67
C VAL A 257 -11.74 -0.70 16.89
N ASP A 258 -12.77 -0.96 16.08
CA ASP A 258 -13.54 0.05 15.36
C ASP A 258 -14.21 1.06 16.30
N LEU A 259 -14.82 0.58 17.39
CA LEU A 259 -15.47 1.44 18.37
C LEU A 259 -14.46 2.30 19.12
N ARG A 260 -13.35 1.70 19.57
CA ARG A 260 -12.26 2.43 20.24
C ARG A 260 -11.66 3.51 19.34
N ALA A 261 -11.40 3.18 18.07
CA ALA A 261 -10.86 4.14 17.11
C ALA A 261 -11.82 5.33 16.89
N ILE A 262 -13.12 5.09 16.76
CA ILE A 262 -14.13 6.16 16.62
C ILE A 262 -14.15 7.06 17.87
N GLU A 263 -14.07 6.47 19.06
CA GLU A 263 -14.01 7.22 20.31
C GLU A 263 -12.76 8.10 20.38
N GLU A 264 -11.59 7.56 20.06
CA GLU A 264 -10.31 8.29 20.00
C GLU A 264 -10.38 9.45 18.99
N TYR A 265 -10.94 9.23 17.79
CA TYR A 265 -11.15 10.30 16.82
C TYR A 265 -12.06 11.40 17.37
N SER A 266 -13.13 11.03 18.07
CA SER A 266 -14.05 11.99 18.69
C SER A 266 -13.35 12.87 19.73
N LEU A 267 -12.39 12.31 20.48
CA LEU A 267 -11.59 13.03 21.47
C LEU A 267 -10.62 14.00 20.80
N ILE A 268 -9.92 13.57 19.75
CA ILE A 268 -9.02 14.44 18.98
C ILE A 268 -9.78 15.64 18.40
N VAL A 269 -10.96 15.40 17.82
CA VAL A 269 -11.81 16.47 17.28
C VAL A 269 -12.26 17.44 18.37
N LYS A 270 -12.61 16.94 19.56
CA LYS A 270 -12.96 17.78 20.72
C LYS A 270 -11.77 18.65 21.16
N ILE A 271 -10.57 18.08 21.22
CA ILE A 271 -9.33 18.79 21.56
C ILE A 271 -9.05 19.89 20.54
N MET A 272 -9.12 19.58 19.24
CA MET A 272 -8.91 20.57 18.18
C MET A 272 -9.92 21.72 18.26
N LYS A 273 -11.20 21.43 18.47
CA LYS A 273 -12.22 22.48 18.65
C LYS A 273 -11.89 23.41 19.83
N ARG A 274 -11.38 22.85 20.93
CA ARG A 274 -10.99 23.62 22.11
C ARG A 274 -9.78 24.51 21.84
N ILE A 275 -8.83 24.07 21.03
CA ILE A 275 -7.64 24.86 20.64
C ILE A 275 -8.01 25.99 19.69
N VAL A 276 -8.95 25.78 18.76
CA VAL A 276 -9.37 26.79 17.78
C VAL A 276 -10.30 27.85 18.39
N GLN A 277 -10.93 27.55 19.51
CA GLN A 277 -11.79 28.49 20.26
C GLN A 277 -11.03 29.31 21.32
N LEU A 278 -9.72 29.06 21.49
CA LEU A 278 -8.79 29.86 22.29
C LEU A 278 -8.04 30.84 21.38
#